data_AF-A0A850LXK1-F1
#
_entry.id   AF-A0A850LXK1-F1
#
_cell.length_a   1.000
_cell.length_b   1.000
_cell.length_c   1.000
_cell.angle_alpha   90.00
_cell.angle_beta   90.00
_cell.angle_gamma   90.00
#
_symmetry.space_group_name_H-M   'P 1'
#
loop_
_entity.id
_entity.type
_entity.pdbx_description
1 polymer ?
#
loop_
_entity_poly.entity_id
_entity_poly.type
_entity_poly.pdbx_seq_one_letter_code
_entity_poly.pdbx_strand_id
1 'polypeptide(L)'
;MRISTKKEGLHTKKIIIKNQTFTIFDLDLPNYPEVTKNLLGMILYGLNEDPGFKVIWKSVCATCPLNIEEKHLKNIKRDYEGIANPDDCLLEQGYLCMGPATQAGCGALCPKAGVPCLGCYGPTANTQDIGAKFISAVASISTELTPEEILKKIIDPAGLVYRFQLPASILHKKINDKQKNK
;
A
#
# COMPACT_ATOMS: atom_id res chain seq x y z
N MET A 1 -0.33 -9.35 -7.30
CA MET A 1 -0.76 -8.87 -8.63
C MET A 1 -1.41 -7.51 -8.43
N ARG A 2 -0.64 -6.43 -8.60
CA ARG A 2 -1.20 -5.08 -8.61
C ARG A 2 -1.77 -4.91 -10.03
N ILE A 3 -3.09 -5.02 -10.18
CA ILE A 3 -3.70 -4.53 -11.42
C ILE A 3 -3.48 -3.02 -11.35
N SER A 4 -2.42 -2.57 -12.02
CA SER A 4 -2.11 -1.16 -12.15
C SER A 4 -3.30 -0.53 -12.85
N THR A 5 -4.22 0.05 -12.08
CA THR A 5 -5.36 0.81 -12.59
C THR A 5 -4.93 2.19 -13.11
N LYS A 6 -3.65 2.35 -13.48
CA LYS A 6 -3.29 3.39 -14.44
C LYS A 6 -3.97 3.03 -15.76
N LYS A 7 -4.88 3.90 -16.20
CA LYS A 7 -5.56 3.82 -17.53
C LYS A 7 -4.59 3.55 -18.69
N GLU A 8 -3.32 3.89 -18.52
CA GLU A 8 -2.26 3.84 -19.53
C GLU A 8 -1.78 2.42 -19.94
N GLY A 9 -2.26 1.35 -19.31
CA GLY A 9 -1.74 -0.01 -19.57
C GLY A 9 -2.76 -1.08 -19.99
N LEU A 10 -4.05 -0.77 -20.07
CA LEU A 10 -5.09 -1.76 -20.41
C LEU A 10 -5.60 -1.54 -21.83
N HIS A 11 -5.19 -2.42 -22.75
CA HIS A 11 -5.71 -2.43 -24.12
C HIS A 11 -7.18 -2.85 -24.12
N THR A 12 -7.97 -2.32 -25.06
CA THR A 12 -9.37 -2.70 -25.22
C THR A 12 -9.54 -3.52 -26.50
N LYS A 13 -10.43 -4.50 -26.46
CA LYS A 13 -10.87 -5.27 -27.64
C LYS A 13 -12.39 -5.28 -27.75
N LYS A 14 -12.89 -5.49 -28.96
CA LYS A 14 -14.34 -5.63 -29.23
C LYS A 14 -14.68 -7.10 -29.40
N ILE A 15 -15.74 -7.55 -28.74
CA ILE A 15 -16.28 -8.91 -28.88
C ILE A 15 -17.74 -8.86 -29.32
N ILE A 16 -18.18 -9.86 -30.08
CA ILE A 16 -19.56 -9.97 -30.54
C ILE A 16 -20.22 -11.15 -29.82
N ILE A 17 -21.29 -10.86 -29.08
CA ILE A 17 -22.11 -11.89 -28.42
C ILE A 17 -23.54 -11.68 -28.91
N LYS A 18 -24.14 -12.69 -29.56
CA LYS A 18 -25.53 -12.66 -30.04
C LYS A 18 -25.87 -11.37 -30.81
N ASN A 19 -25.03 -10.98 -31.77
CA ASN A 19 -25.15 -9.77 -32.59
C ASN A 19 -25.02 -8.43 -31.85
N GLN A 20 -24.59 -8.43 -30.59
CA GLN A 20 -24.26 -7.22 -29.83
C GLN A 20 -22.74 -7.09 -29.67
N THR A 21 -22.22 -5.88 -29.92
CA THR A 21 -20.79 -5.57 -29.80
C THR A 21 -20.51 -4.97 -28.42
N PHE A 22 -19.61 -5.60 -27.67
CA PHE A 22 -19.14 -5.11 -26.37
C PHE A 22 -17.66 -4.71 -26.45
N THR A 23 -17.32 -3.58 -25.84
CA THR A 23 -15.92 -3.18 -25.60
C THR A 23 -15.49 -3.75 -24.27
N ILE A 24 -14.34 -4.42 -24.24
CA ILE A 24 -13.82 -5.10 -23.05
C ILE A 24 -12.33 -4.80 -22.89
N PHE A 25 -11.81 -4.90 -21.67
CA PHE A 25 -10.36 -4.92 -21.48
C PHE A 25 -9.78 -6.26 -21.96
N ASP A 26 -8.67 -6.19 -22.68
CA ASP A 26 -7.91 -7.36 -23.11
C ASP A 26 -6.94 -7.77 -21.99
N LEU A 27 -7.30 -8.85 -21.29
CA LEU A 27 -6.57 -9.32 -20.12
C LEU A 27 -5.65 -10.47 -20.52
N ASP A 28 -4.35 -10.25 -20.42
CA ASP A 28 -3.36 -11.31 -20.57
C ASP A 28 -3.23 -12.13 -19.28
N LEU A 29 -4.15 -13.09 -19.14
CA LEU A 29 -4.16 -14.06 -18.04
C LEU A 29 -3.72 -15.44 -18.55
N PRO A 30 -2.44 -15.81 -18.41
CA PRO A 30 -1.97 -17.12 -18.83
C PRO A 30 -2.69 -18.22 -18.05
N ASN A 31 -3.06 -19.30 -18.74
CA ASN A 31 -3.77 -20.47 -18.19
C ASN A 31 -5.27 -20.29 -17.86
N TYR A 32 -5.90 -19.19 -18.27
CA TYR A 32 -7.35 -19.01 -18.13
C TYR A 32 -8.08 -19.18 -19.48
N PRO A 33 -9.27 -19.81 -19.52
CA PRO A 33 -10.09 -19.90 -20.73
C PRO A 33 -10.50 -18.51 -21.27
N GLU A 34 -10.68 -18.41 -22.58
CA GLU A 34 -11.04 -17.14 -23.25
C GLU A 34 -12.37 -16.56 -22.77
N VAL A 35 -13.34 -17.41 -22.44
CA VAL A 35 -14.63 -16.98 -21.85
C VAL A 35 -14.41 -16.26 -20.51
N THR A 36 -13.52 -16.78 -19.67
CA THR A 36 -13.19 -16.17 -18.38
C THR A 36 -12.48 -14.84 -18.56
N LYS A 37 -11.53 -14.76 -19.52
CA LYS A 37 -10.84 -13.52 -19.87
C LYS A 37 -11.82 -12.45 -20.35
N ASN A 38 -12.73 -12.82 -21.25
CA ASN A 38 -13.72 -11.90 -21.82
C ASN A 38 -14.73 -11.43 -20.77
N LEU A 39 -15.23 -12.34 -19.94
CA LEU A 39 -16.14 -11.99 -18.85
C LEU A 39 -15.48 -11.03 -17.85
N LEU A 40 -14.25 -11.33 -17.42
CA LEU A 40 -13.51 -10.46 -16.50
C LEU A 40 -13.19 -9.11 -17.16
N GLY A 41 -12.82 -9.10 -18.44
CA GLY A 41 -12.60 -7.89 -19.23
C GLY A 41 -13.85 -7.01 -19.35
N MET A 42 -15.04 -7.62 -19.52
CA MET A 42 -16.33 -6.92 -19.50
C MET A 42 -16.61 -6.29 -18.14
N ILE A 43 -16.45 -7.07 -17.07
CA ILE A 43 -16.71 -6.61 -15.69
C ILE A 43 -15.79 -5.44 -15.36
N LEU A 44 -14.49 -5.56 -15.63
CA LEU A 44 -13.52 -4.50 -15.36
C LEU A 44 -13.77 -3.25 -16.20
N TYR A 45 -14.17 -3.41 -17.48
CA TYR A 45 -14.53 -2.28 -18.34
C TYR A 45 -15.77 -1.54 -17.80
N GLY A 46 -16.81 -2.30 -17.42
CA GLY A 46 -18.01 -1.74 -16.80
C GLY A 46 -17.72 -1.02 -15.49
N LEU A 47 -16.88 -1.60 -14.62
CA LEU A 47 -16.46 -0.97 -13.36
C LEU A 47 -15.63 0.30 -13.58
N ASN A 48 -14.79 0.34 -14.63
CA ASN A 48 -13.99 1.53 -14.93
C ASN A 48 -14.84 2.71 -15.41
N GLU A 49 -15.95 2.45 -16.11
CA GLU A 49 -16.90 3.47 -16.58
C GLU A 49 -17.94 3.86 -15.52
N ASP A 50 -18.09 3.08 -14.45
CA ASP A 50 -19.05 3.37 -13.38
C ASP A 50 -18.63 4.63 -12.57
N PRO A 51 -19.44 5.71 -12.56
CA PRO A 51 -19.17 6.91 -11.76
C PRO A 51 -19.06 6.65 -10.26
N GLY A 52 -19.66 5.55 -9.77
CA GLY A 52 -19.60 5.10 -8.39
C GLY A 52 -18.29 4.40 -8.02
N PHE A 53 -17.57 3.84 -8.99
CA PHE A 53 -16.30 3.15 -8.75
C PHE A 53 -15.13 4.14 -8.69
N LYS A 54 -14.89 4.71 -7.51
CA LYS A 54 -13.78 5.64 -7.27
C LYS A 54 -12.62 4.93 -6.60
N VAL A 55 -11.53 4.73 -7.34
CA VAL A 55 -10.26 4.28 -6.74
C VAL A 55 -9.71 5.39 -5.85
N ILE A 56 -9.43 5.06 -4.59
CA ILE A 56 -8.82 5.99 -3.65
C ILE A 56 -7.30 5.94 -3.84
N TRP A 57 -6.76 7.00 -4.45
CA TRP A 57 -5.33 7.15 -4.73
C TRP A 57 -4.54 7.79 -3.58
N LYS A 58 -5.23 8.16 -2.50
CA LYS A 58 -4.66 8.74 -1.29
C LYS A 58 -4.12 7.67 -0.35
N SER A 59 -3.39 8.10 0.69
CA SER A 59 -2.93 7.21 1.75
C SER A 59 -4.07 6.81 2.69
N VAL A 60 -3.87 5.76 3.49
CA VAL A 60 -4.84 5.28 4.50
C VAL A 60 -5.27 6.41 5.45
N CYS A 61 -4.37 7.35 5.75
CA CYS A 61 -4.64 8.54 6.56
C CYS A 61 -5.86 9.34 6.07
N ALA A 62 -6.12 9.40 4.76
CA ALA A 62 -7.28 10.12 4.21
C ALA A 62 -8.64 9.51 4.59
N THR A 63 -8.66 8.25 5.05
CA THR A 63 -9.87 7.52 5.46
C THR A 63 -9.82 7.10 6.94
N CYS A 64 -8.76 7.48 7.65
CA CYS A 64 -8.53 7.09 9.02
C CYS A 64 -9.24 8.07 9.96
N PRO A 65 -10.06 7.59 10.91
CA PRO A 65 -10.74 8.47 11.86
C PRO A 65 -9.76 9.15 12.83
N LEU A 66 -8.61 8.53 13.08
CA LEU A 66 -7.56 9.02 14.00
C LEU A 66 -6.54 9.92 13.30
N ASN A 67 -6.84 10.45 12.11
CA ASN A 67 -5.88 11.23 11.35
C ASN A 67 -5.86 12.70 11.81
N ILE A 68 -4.66 13.19 12.08
CA ILE A 68 -4.34 14.60 12.30
C ILE A 68 -3.54 15.16 11.12
N GLU A 69 -3.60 16.45 10.85
CA GLU A 69 -2.87 17.06 9.72
C GLU A 69 -1.36 17.12 10.01
N GLU A 70 -0.99 17.76 11.11
CA GLU A 70 0.39 17.89 11.56
C GLU A 70 0.73 16.76 12.52
N LYS A 71 1.77 15.98 12.19
CA LYS A 71 2.20 14.81 12.97
C LYS A 71 3.58 15.09 13.53
N HIS A 72 3.74 14.88 14.83
CA HIS A 72 5.02 15.00 15.53
C HIS A 72 5.33 13.70 16.26
N LEU A 73 6.49 13.12 15.97
CA LEU A 73 6.93 11.86 16.58
C LEU A 73 7.91 12.14 17.71
N LYS A 74 7.41 12.14 18.94
CA LYS A 74 8.23 12.40 20.15
C LYS A 74 9.04 11.20 20.61
N ASN A 75 8.52 9.99 20.39
CA ASN A 75 9.17 8.75 20.80
C ASN A 75 8.69 7.60 19.91
N ILE A 76 9.45 6.50 19.87
CA ILE A 76 9.09 5.27 19.17
C ILE A 76 8.83 4.17 20.18
N LYS A 77 7.65 3.58 20.07
CA LYS A 77 7.18 2.45 20.86
C LYS A 77 7.02 1.22 19.98
N ARG A 78 7.25 0.06 20.57
CA ARG A 78 6.86 -1.24 20.02
C ARG A 78 5.38 -1.49 20.29
N ASP A 79 4.77 -2.36 19.50
CA ASP A 79 3.33 -2.67 19.59
C ASP A 79 2.88 -3.17 20.98
N TYR A 80 3.81 -3.73 21.77
CA TYR A 80 3.54 -4.21 23.14
C TYR A 80 3.88 -3.19 24.24
N GLU A 81 4.49 -2.05 23.90
CA GLU A 81 4.94 -1.05 24.87
C GLU A 81 3.80 -0.09 25.20
N GLY A 82 3.08 -0.40 26.28
CA GLY A 82 1.98 0.41 26.78
C GLY A 82 0.64 0.08 26.11
N ILE A 83 -0.37 0.91 26.40
CA ILE A 83 -1.71 0.79 25.84
C ILE A 83 -1.95 2.04 25.00
N ALA A 84 -2.33 1.86 23.74
CA ALA A 84 -2.66 2.97 22.86
C ALA A 84 -3.98 3.62 23.27
N ASN A 85 -4.02 4.96 23.24
CA ASN A 85 -5.28 5.69 23.32
C ASN A 85 -6.08 5.45 22.03
N PRO A 86 -7.32 4.93 22.11
CA PRO A 86 -8.13 4.64 20.92
C PRO A 86 -8.51 5.88 20.10
N ASP A 87 -8.50 7.08 20.70
CA ASP A 87 -8.98 8.30 20.04
C ASP A 87 -7.87 9.11 19.34
N ASP A 88 -6.61 8.82 19.64
CA ASP A 88 -5.47 9.57 19.13
C ASP A 88 -4.75 8.87 17.97
N CYS A 89 -4.03 9.63 17.16
CA CYS A 89 -3.24 9.08 16.07
C CYS A 89 -2.15 8.13 16.61
N LEU A 90 -2.23 6.84 16.26
CA LEU A 90 -1.24 5.84 16.71
C LEU A 90 0.21 6.22 16.35
N LEU A 91 0.42 6.90 15.22
CA LEU A 91 1.75 7.35 14.81
C LEU A 91 2.30 8.45 15.74
N GLU A 92 1.45 9.39 16.15
CA GLU A 92 1.83 10.46 17.09
C GLU A 92 2.11 9.91 18.49
N GLN A 93 1.36 8.87 18.90
CA GLN A 93 1.57 8.15 20.16
C GLN A 93 2.88 7.35 20.21
N GLY A 94 3.56 7.22 19.07
CA GLY A 94 4.87 6.57 18.92
C GLY A 94 4.83 5.18 18.30
N TYR A 95 3.67 4.64 17.95
CA TYR A 95 3.56 3.34 17.29
C TYR A 95 3.82 3.48 15.79
N LEU A 96 4.72 2.67 15.24
CA LEU A 96 5.14 2.77 13.83
C LEU A 96 4.04 2.32 12.87
N CYS A 97 3.12 3.23 12.57
CA CYS A 97 1.97 3.04 11.70
C CYS A 97 2.30 3.42 10.25
N MET A 98 2.26 2.45 9.34
CA MET A 98 2.57 2.65 7.90
C MET A 98 1.45 3.37 7.11
N GLY A 99 0.42 3.87 7.78
CA GLY A 99 -0.74 4.53 7.16
C GLY A 99 -0.36 5.62 6.14
N PRO A 100 0.61 6.51 6.42
CA PRO A 100 1.01 7.56 5.48
C PRO A 100 1.62 7.06 4.17
N ALA A 101 2.25 5.88 4.18
CA ALA A 101 2.92 5.29 3.02
C ALA A 101 2.03 4.28 2.27
N THR A 102 0.86 3.94 2.81
CA THR A 102 0.01 2.85 2.32
C THR A 102 -1.20 3.38 1.58
N GLN A 103 -1.55 2.80 0.44
CA GLN A 103 -2.76 3.17 -0.31
C GLN A 103 -4.05 2.89 0.47
N ALA A 104 -5.00 3.83 0.44
CA ALA A 104 -6.32 3.67 1.03
C ALA A 104 -7.22 2.71 0.24
N GLY A 105 -8.29 2.26 0.89
CA GLY A 105 -9.27 1.32 0.32
C GLY A 105 -9.78 0.31 1.35
N CYS A 106 -8.96 0.00 2.36
CA CYS A 106 -9.34 -0.89 3.46
C CYS A 106 -10.25 -0.23 4.51
N GLY A 107 -10.51 1.08 4.44
CA GLY A 107 -11.31 1.79 5.44
C GLY A 107 -10.64 1.95 6.82
N ALA A 108 -9.31 1.90 6.87
CA ALA A 108 -8.50 2.03 8.08
C ALA A 108 -8.90 1.06 9.20
N LEU A 109 -9.14 -0.22 8.85
CA LEU A 109 -9.56 -1.27 9.79
C LEU A 109 -8.58 -1.45 10.96
N CYS A 110 -7.27 -1.47 10.69
CA CYS A 110 -6.27 -1.72 11.74
C CYS A 110 -6.26 -0.59 12.79
N PRO A 111 -6.15 0.71 12.39
CA PRO A 111 -6.24 1.80 13.35
C PRO A 111 -7.56 1.83 14.13
N LYS A 112 -8.69 1.48 13.50
CA LYS A 112 -10.00 1.36 14.18
C LYS A 112 -10.02 0.26 15.24
N ALA A 113 -9.19 -0.77 15.09
CA ALA A 113 -9.00 -1.83 16.07
C ALA A 113 -7.88 -1.52 17.09
N GLY A 114 -7.33 -0.29 17.09
CA GLY A 114 -6.29 0.13 18.03
C GLY A 114 -4.89 -0.38 17.69
N VAL A 115 -4.65 -0.85 16.46
CA VAL A 115 -3.33 -1.38 16.04
C VAL A 115 -2.77 -0.64 14.82
N PRO A 116 -1.44 -0.49 14.70
CA PRO A 116 -0.84 0.25 13.60
C PRO A 116 -1.13 -0.37 12.23
N CYS A 117 -1.18 0.47 11.20
CA CYS A 117 -1.24 0.00 9.83
C CYS A 117 0.06 -0.71 9.46
N LEU A 118 -0.05 -1.90 8.86
CA LEU A 118 1.10 -2.75 8.49
C LEU A 118 1.51 -2.62 7.02
N GLY A 119 0.83 -1.80 6.23
CA GLY A 119 1.20 -1.58 4.83
C GLY A 119 0.83 -2.67 3.82
N CYS A 120 -0.18 -3.50 4.13
CA CYS A 120 -0.56 -4.63 3.28
C CYS A 120 -1.10 -4.25 1.88
N TYR A 121 -1.72 -3.07 1.73
CA TYR A 121 -2.28 -2.60 0.45
C TYR A 121 -1.22 -2.04 -0.51
N GLY A 122 0.04 -1.96 -0.06
CA GLY A 122 1.13 -1.44 -0.87
C GLY A 122 1.18 0.09 -0.94
N PRO A 123 2.13 0.64 -1.71
CA PRO A 123 2.43 2.07 -1.69
C PRO A 123 1.32 2.91 -2.31
N THR A 124 1.26 4.20 -1.99
CA THR A 124 0.34 5.16 -2.64
C THR A 124 0.59 5.31 -4.15
N ALA A 125 -0.34 5.98 -4.85
CA ALA A 125 -0.12 6.37 -6.24
C ALA A 125 1.21 7.13 -6.39
N ASN A 126 1.91 6.91 -7.51
CA ASN A 126 3.21 7.53 -7.81
C ASN A 126 4.34 7.24 -6.80
N THR A 127 4.16 6.24 -5.94
CA THR A 127 5.22 5.76 -5.05
C THR A 127 5.65 4.36 -5.51
N GLN A 128 6.91 4.25 -5.91
CA GLN A 128 7.48 2.97 -6.34
C GLN A 128 7.78 2.07 -5.14
N ASP A 129 8.43 2.63 -4.12
CA ASP A 129 8.90 1.89 -2.97
C ASP A 129 8.20 2.35 -1.69
N ILE A 130 7.44 1.45 -1.08
CA ILE A 130 6.69 1.73 0.16
C ILE A 130 7.63 1.98 1.35
N GLY A 131 8.75 1.25 1.42
CA GLY A 131 9.65 1.31 2.55
C GLY A 131 10.42 2.62 2.57
N ALA A 132 10.97 3.03 1.43
CA ALA A 132 11.61 4.32 1.27
C ALA A 132 10.65 5.48 1.57
N LYS A 133 9.39 5.38 1.10
CA LYS A 133 8.37 6.40 1.39
C LYS A 133 8.06 6.49 2.88
N PHE A 134 7.95 5.35 3.55
CA PHE A 134 7.69 5.32 4.99
C PHE A 134 8.87 5.87 5.79
N ILE A 135 10.11 5.47 5.47
CA ILE A 135 11.32 5.99 6.12
C ILE A 135 11.41 7.51 5.95
N SER A 136 11.16 8.01 4.74
CA SER A 136 11.12 9.46 4.48
C SER A 136 10.05 10.15 5.32
N ALA A 137 8.86 9.58 5.43
CA ALA A 137 7.78 10.15 6.24
C ALA A 137 8.15 10.19 7.74
N VAL A 138 8.72 9.11 8.28
CA VAL A 138 9.18 9.04 9.68
C VAL A 138 10.27 10.09 9.93
N ALA A 139 11.26 10.18 9.04
CA ALA A 139 12.34 11.15 9.18
C ALA A 139 11.86 12.61 9.18
N SER A 140 10.79 12.91 8.43
CA SER A 140 10.20 14.25 8.40
C SER A 140 9.44 14.62 9.67
N ILE A 141 8.89 13.64 10.40
CA ILE A 141 8.09 13.89 11.61
C ILE A 141 8.88 13.70 12.91
N SER A 142 10.08 13.14 12.83
CA SER A 142 10.94 12.79 13.98
C SER A 142 12.00 13.86 14.26
N THR A 143 11.66 15.15 14.15
CA THR A 143 12.62 16.27 14.28
C THR A 143 13.34 16.33 15.63
N GLU A 144 12.76 15.73 16.66
CA GLU A 144 13.31 15.70 18.03
C GLU A 144 14.17 14.45 18.31
N LEU A 145 14.27 13.51 17.35
CA LEU A 145 14.96 12.24 17.53
C LEU A 145 16.18 12.16 16.60
N THR A 146 17.28 11.63 17.12
CA THR A 146 18.45 11.32 16.30
C THR A 146 18.23 10.04 15.49
N PRO A 147 18.85 9.89 14.30
CA PRO A 147 18.76 8.66 13.52
C PRO A 147 19.19 7.41 14.30
N GLU A 148 20.18 7.55 15.19
CA GLU A 148 20.70 6.46 16.02
C GLU A 148 19.69 5.97 17.06
N GLU A 149 18.93 6.89 17.67
CA GLU A 149 17.86 6.55 18.61
C GLU A 149 16.72 5.80 17.91
N ILE A 150 16.36 6.26 16.70
CA ILE A 150 15.34 5.60 15.87
C ILE A 150 15.78 4.18 15.51
N LEU A 151 17.00 4.01 15.03
CA LEU A 151 17.52 2.71 14.62
C LEU A 151 17.64 1.74 15.80
N LYS A 152 18.00 2.20 17.00
CA LYS A 152 18.01 1.36 18.21
C LYS A 152 16.63 0.80 18.56
N LYS A 153 15.56 1.56 18.31
CA LYS A 153 14.18 1.14 18.58
C LYS A 153 13.62 0.19 17.52
N ILE A 154 14.15 0.24 16.29
CA ILE A 154 13.71 -0.59 15.18
C ILE A 154 14.63 -1.82 15.05
N ILE A 155 14.27 -2.90 15.73
CA ILE A 155 15.02 -4.18 15.73
C ILE A 155 15.11 -4.79 14.32
N ASP A 156 14.02 -4.74 13.56
CA ASP A 156 13.92 -5.31 12.21
C ASP A 156 13.36 -4.28 11.23
N PRO A 157 14.21 -3.41 10.63
CA PRO A 157 13.77 -2.42 9.68
C PRO A 157 13.16 -3.04 8.42
N ALA A 158 13.73 -4.15 7.94
CA ALA A 158 13.29 -4.80 6.71
C ALA A 158 11.90 -5.44 6.90
N GLY A 159 11.69 -6.18 7.99
CA GLY A 159 10.40 -6.77 8.31
C GLY A 159 9.34 -5.74 8.71
N LEU A 160 9.74 -4.57 9.22
CA LEU A 160 8.82 -3.45 9.45
C LEU A 160 8.33 -2.85 8.13
N VAL A 161 9.25 -2.40 7.26
CA VAL A 161 8.87 -1.56 6.11
C VAL A 161 8.58 -2.34 4.83
N TYR A 162 9.04 -3.59 4.72
CA TYR A 162 8.87 -4.45 3.55
C TYR A 162 8.07 -5.73 3.81
N ARG A 163 7.32 -5.80 4.91
CA ARG A 163 6.56 -6.99 5.33
C ARG A 163 5.78 -7.69 4.20
N PHE A 164 5.14 -6.91 3.33
CA PHE A 164 4.30 -7.42 2.25
C PHE A 164 4.83 -7.10 0.84
N GLN A 165 5.84 -6.24 0.73
CA GLN A 165 6.24 -5.64 -0.54
C GLN A 165 7.73 -5.83 -0.86
N LEU A 166 8.46 -6.66 -0.11
CA LEU A 166 9.88 -6.92 -0.39
C LEU A 166 10.14 -7.33 -1.87
N PRO A 167 9.37 -8.23 -2.51
CA PRO A 167 9.65 -8.61 -3.90
C PRO A 167 9.44 -7.48 -4.93
N ALA A 168 8.58 -6.51 -4.61
CA ALA A 168 8.27 -5.36 -5.46
C ALA A 168 9.06 -4.10 -5.07
N SER A 169 9.84 -4.16 -3.99
CA SER A 169 10.71 -3.08 -3.52
C SER A 169 11.94 -2.93 -4.39
N ILE A 170 12.65 -1.81 -4.25
CA ILE A 170 13.96 -1.61 -4.88
C ILE A 170 14.98 -2.68 -4.45
N LEU A 171 14.81 -3.29 -3.27
CA LEU A 171 15.73 -4.29 -2.72
C LEU A 171 15.51 -5.67 -3.32
N HIS A 172 14.26 -6.03 -3.64
CA HIS A 172 13.80 -7.33 -4.18
C HIS A 172 14.05 -8.56 -3.28
N LYS A 173 15.29 -8.77 -2.82
CA LYS A 173 15.73 -9.90 -2.00
C LYS A 173 16.95 -9.53 -1.16
N LYS A 174 17.22 -10.32 -0.12
CA LYS A 174 18.51 -10.26 0.60
C LYS A 174 19.63 -10.80 -0.29
N ILE A 175 20.68 -10.02 -0.48
CA ILE A 175 21.91 -10.48 -1.14
C ILE A 175 22.78 -11.17 -0.10
N ASN A 176 23.05 -12.46 -0.27
CA ASN A 176 24.05 -13.15 0.53
C ASN A 176 25.45 -12.89 -0.06
N ASP A 177 26.49 -12.77 0.76
CA ASP A 177 27.84 -12.46 0.27
C ASP A 177 28.38 -13.52 -0.71
N LYS A 178 27.91 -14.76 -0.64
CA LYS A 178 28.21 -15.82 -1.62
C LYS A 178 27.64 -15.58 -3.03
N GLN A 179 26.66 -14.68 -3.18
CA GLN A 179 26.02 -14.34 -4.47
C GLN A 179 26.63 -13.13 -5.16
N LYS A 180 27.54 -12.37 -4.52
CA LYS A 180 28.19 -11.19 -5.14
C LYS A 180 29.19 -11.53 -6.26
N ASN A 181 29.63 -12.80 -6.33
CA ASN A 181 30.64 -13.28 -7.29
C ASN A 181 30.05 -14.07 -8.47
N LYS A 182 28.74 -13.92 -8.75
CA LYS A 182 28.07 -14.45 -9.95
C LYS A 182 27.36 -13.31 -10.65
#